data_AF-A0A1Q6K542-F1
#
_entry.id   AF-A0A1Q6K542-F1
#
_cell.length_a   1.000
_cell.length_b   1.000
_cell.length_c   1.000
_cell.angle_alpha   90.00
_cell.angle_beta   90.00
_cell.angle_gamma   90.00
#
_symmetry.space_group_name_H-M   'P 1'
#
loop_
_entity.id
_entity.type
_entity.pdbx_description
1 polymer ?
#
loop_
_entity_poly.entity_id
_entity_poly.type
_entity_poly.pdbx_seq_one_letter_code
_entity_poly.pdbx_strand_id
1 'polypeptide(L)'
;MEKIILLYSDLEGTILRESDSKYDDTDMYNFLKQLSRLQELMDAKVRMHIVSPISQNQMTDILEKLDKSFTSFNRLQKEPIKKLKYIEGAAASSKDEFVTGPQQDFTFNRFVKKMDSRIVALKRPSNPDDKNPAGFGKLNYVKGWTSMAQERYDVKMIIYCGNGMNDLASMDYVNSKKGGFVVCPDNSRHEAKAKTKLVGRKTDLQGLTEGIANINKLLEKRLNPNKEEPEDNDQQSL
;
A
#
# COMPACT_ATOMS: atom_id res chain seq x y z
N MET A 1 -8.68 -23.21 -5.36
CA MET A 1 -7.96 -22.00 -5.79
C MET A 1 -7.60 -21.20 -4.54
N GLU A 2 -6.36 -20.71 -4.41
CA GLU A 2 -5.96 -19.91 -3.23
C GLU A 2 -6.72 -18.58 -3.20
N LYS A 3 -7.30 -18.23 -2.05
CA LYS A 3 -8.00 -16.96 -1.83
C LYS A 3 -7.01 -15.88 -1.45
N ILE A 4 -7.08 -14.73 -2.12
CA ILE A 4 -6.16 -13.62 -1.87
C ILE A 4 -6.88 -12.28 -1.73
N ILE A 5 -6.17 -11.35 -1.09
CA ILE A 5 -6.46 -9.93 -1.05
C ILE A 5 -5.28 -9.23 -1.72
N LEU A 6 -5.56 -8.48 -2.78
CA LEU A 6 -4.54 -7.65 -3.41
C LEU A 6 -4.50 -6.30 -2.69
N LEU A 7 -3.32 -5.91 -2.20
CA LEU A 7 -3.12 -4.59 -1.61
C LEU A 7 -2.03 -3.86 -2.38
N TYR A 8 -2.37 -2.73 -2.97
CA TYR A 8 -1.43 -1.82 -3.60
C TYR A 8 -1.25 -0.61 -2.69
N SER A 9 -0.01 -0.16 -2.49
CA SER A 9 0.26 1.06 -1.73
C SER A 9 1.24 1.95 -2.47
N ASP A 10 0.97 3.25 -2.48
CA ASP A 10 2.04 4.23 -2.64
C ASP A 10 3.03 4.15 -1.45
N LEU A 11 4.14 4.89 -1.56
CA LEU A 11 5.13 5.06 -0.49
C LEU A 11 5.06 6.42 0.16
N GLU A 12 5.35 7.48 -0.60
CA GLU A 12 5.47 8.83 -0.03
C GLU A 12 4.10 9.39 0.36
N GLY A 13 4.02 9.94 1.57
CA GLY A 13 2.77 10.44 2.18
C GLY A 13 1.73 9.36 2.45
N THR A 14 2.17 8.10 2.47
CA THR A 14 1.36 6.92 2.78
C THR A 14 2.11 6.01 3.73
N ILE A 15 2.94 5.08 3.26
CA ILE A 15 3.76 4.25 4.16
C ILE A 15 4.88 5.07 4.79
N LEU A 16 5.54 5.93 3.99
CA LEU A 16 6.63 6.79 4.41
C LEU A 16 6.10 8.21 4.58
N ARG A 17 6.48 8.86 5.67
CA ARG A 17 6.17 10.29 5.88
C ARG A 17 6.82 11.13 4.80
N GLU A 18 6.10 12.15 4.32
CA GLU A 18 6.63 13.07 3.30
C GLU A 18 7.85 13.87 3.79
N SER A 19 7.95 14.11 5.10
CA SER A 19 8.97 14.98 5.68
C SER A 19 10.37 14.36 5.72
N ASP A 20 10.46 13.05 6.00
CA ASP A 20 11.74 12.36 6.25
C ASP A 20 11.88 11.02 5.52
N SER A 21 10.89 10.62 4.72
CA SER A 21 10.84 9.34 4.00
C SER A 21 11.03 8.12 4.91
N LYS A 22 10.54 8.19 6.16
CA LYS A 22 10.60 7.11 7.16
C LYS A 22 9.21 6.77 7.69
N TYR A 23 9.10 5.62 8.36
CA TYR A 23 8.00 5.27 9.23
C TYR A 23 8.51 4.97 10.64
N ASP A 24 7.62 5.04 11.64
CA ASP A 24 7.91 4.52 12.98
C ASP A 24 7.68 3.00 13.03
N ASP A 25 8.55 2.28 13.72
CA ASP A 25 8.46 0.81 13.81
C ASP A 25 7.18 0.34 14.53
N THR A 26 6.68 1.12 15.50
CA THR A 26 5.43 0.84 16.21
C THR A 26 4.24 1.00 15.27
N ASP A 27 4.25 2.06 14.45
CA ASP A 27 3.20 2.30 13.45
C ASP A 27 3.18 1.20 12.40
N MET A 28 4.36 0.77 11.92
CA MET A 28 4.48 -0.36 11.00
C MET A 28 3.99 -1.65 11.65
N TYR A 29 4.35 -1.93 12.89
CA TYR A 29 3.85 -3.11 13.60
C TYR A 29 2.30 -3.11 13.70
N ASN A 30 1.70 -1.96 14.02
CA ASN A 30 0.25 -1.80 14.09
C ASN A 30 -0.42 -1.97 12.73
N PHE A 31 0.18 -1.43 11.67
CA PHE A 31 -0.28 -1.64 10.30
C PHE A 31 -0.30 -3.13 9.92
N LEU A 32 0.81 -3.83 10.15
CA LEU A 32 0.93 -5.28 9.89
C LEU A 32 -0.07 -6.09 10.73
N LYS A 33 -0.34 -5.69 11.98
CA LYS A 33 -1.39 -6.30 12.80
C LYS A 33 -2.77 -6.19 12.15
N GLN A 34 -3.10 -5.02 11.58
CA GLN A 34 -4.38 -4.85 10.87
C GLN A 34 -4.45 -5.68 9.58
N LEU A 35 -3.34 -5.81 8.83
CA LEU A 35 -3.29 -6.71 7.67
C LEU A 35 -3.45 -8.17 8.05
N SER A 36 -2.84 -8.61 9.16
CA SER A 36 -2.99 -9.98 9.65
C SER A 36 -4.43 -10.26 10.06
N ARG A 37 -5.07 -9.32 10.78
CA ARG A 37 -6.49 -9.40 11.11
C ARG A 37 -7.38 -9.50 9.86
N LEU A 38 -7.06 -8.72 8.82
CA LEU A 38 -7.76 -8.78 7.54
C LEU A 38 -7.67 -10.18 6.90
N GLN A 39 -6.52 -10.85 6.97
CA GLN A 39 -6.36 -12.23 6.48
C GLN A 39 -7.21 -13.24 7.24
N GLU A 40 -7.38 -13.05 8.55
CA GLU A 40 -8.22 -13.89 9.39
C GLU A 40 -9.69 -13.75 9.00
N LEU A 41 -10.19 -12.50 8.95
CA LEU A 41 -11.59 -12.20 8.67
C LEU A 41 -12.04 -12.68 7.31
N MET A 42 -11.17 -12.58 6.30
CA MET A 42 -11.50 -12.96 4.92
C MET A 42 -11.14 -14.40 4.57
N ASP A 43 -10.47 -15.12 5.48
CA ASP A 43 -9.80 -16.39 5.19
C ASP A 43 -9.00 -16.35 3.86
N ALA A 44 -8.22 -15.28 3.68
CA ALA A 44 -7.50 -14.99 2.45
C ALA A 44 -6.12 -14.41 2.73
N LYS A 45 -5.14 -14.65 1.85
CA LYS A 45 -3.77 -14.13 2.04
C LYS A 45 -3.65 -12.72 1.45
N VAL A 46 -3.08 -11.79 2.20
CA VAL A 46 -2.72 -10.46 1.69
C VAL A 46 -1.46 -10.60 0.83
N ARG A 47 -1.56 -10.14 -0.42
CA ARG A 47 -0.45 -9.98 -1.37
C ARG A 47 -0.24 -8.50 -1.59
N MET A 48 0.76 -7.95 -0.90
CA MET A 48 1.05 -6.53 -0.88
C MET A 48 2.04 -6.16 -2.00
N HIS A 49 1.74 -5.07 -2.69
CA HIS A 49 2.53 -4.49 -3.75
C HIS A 49 2.80 -3.01 -3.45
N ILE A 50 4.01 -2.55 -3.80
CA ILE A 50 4.44 -1.17 -3.62
C ILE A 50 4.54 -0.48 -4.98
N VAL A 51 3.89 0.67 -5.15
CA VAL A 51 3.77 1.34 -6.46
C VAL A 51 4.06 2.83 -6.31
N SER A 52 5.30 3.25 -6.56
CA SER A 52 5.72 4.63 -6.28
C SER A 52 6.76 5.13 -7.31
N PRO A 53 6.70 6.40 -7.76
CA PRO A 53 7.58 6.93 -8.80
C PRO A 53 8.99 7.31 -8.28
N ILE A 54 9.52 6.56 -7.32
CA ILE A 54 10.89 6.70 -6.82
C ILE A 54 11.87 5.91 -7.69
N SER A 55 13.18 6.13 -7.54
CA SER A 55 14.18 5.34 -8.25
C SER A 55 14.15 3.86 -7.81
N GLN A 56 14.48 2.94 -8.73
CA GLN A 56 14.58 1.51 -8.41
C GLN A 56 15.63 1.20 -7.30
N ASN A 57 16.68 2.02 -7.18
CA ASN A 57 17.67 1.86 -6.10
C ASN A 57 17.03 2.18 -4.74
N GLN A 58 16.33 3.31 -4.62
CA GLN A 58 15.59 3.66 -3.40
C GLN A 58 14.53 2.61 -3.07
N MET A 59 13.79 2.12 -4.08
CA MET A 59 12.81 1.05 -3.90
C MET A 59 13.47 -0.22 -3.35
N THR A 60 14.66 -0.59 -3.83
CA THR A 60 15.40 -1.76 -3.31
C THR A 60 15.69 -1.61 -1.81
N ASP A 61 16.19 -0.45 -1.38
CA ASP A 61 16.49 -0.18 0.03
C ASP A 61 15.22 -0.19 0.91
N ILE A 62 14.11 0.31 0.37
CA ILE A 62 12.82 0.36 1.07
C ILE A 62 12.24 -1.05 1.21
N LEU A 63 12.27 -1.87 0.15
CA LEU A 63 11.81 -3.26 0.22
C LEU A 63 12.61 -4.07 1.24
N GLU A 64 13.94 -3.89 1.31
CA GLU A 64 14.78 -4.54 2.33
C GLU A 64 14.35 -4.16 3.76
N LYS A 65 14.00 -2.89 3.99
CA LYS A 65 13.52 -2.40 5.30
C LYS A 65 12.13 -2.97 5.63
N LEU A 66 11.21 -2.95 4.67
CA LEU A 66 9.87 -3.51 4.83
C LEU A 66 9.95 -5.01 5.13
N ASP A 67 10.73 -5.78 4.38
CA ASP A 67 10.88 -7.22 4.60
C ASP A 67 11.45 -7.54 6.00
N LYS A 68 12.35 -6.71 6.52
CA LYS A 68 12.83 -6.82 7.92
C LYS A 68 11.71 -6.55 8.93
N SER A 69 10.86 -5.56 8.69
CA SER A 69 9.68 -5.30 9.54
C SER A 69 8.69 -6.47 9.49
N PHE A 70 8.39 -7.01 8.30
CA PHE A 70 7.54 -8.21 8.16
C PHE A 70 8.14 -9.44 8.85
N THR A 71 9.45 -9.65 8.72
CA THR A 71 10.18 -10.75 9.37
C THR A 71 10.06 -10.63 10.90
N SER A 72 10.33 -9.43 11.42
CA SER A 72 10.25 -9.13 12.84
C SER A 72 8.84 -9.33 13.37
N PHE A 73 7.83 -8.80 12.68
CA PHE A 73 6.42 -9.00 13.00
C PHE A 73 6.08 -10.51 13.06
N ASN A 74 6.34 -11.25 11.97
CA ASN A 74 6.01 -12.68 11.88
C ASN A 74 6.73 -13.56 12.93
N ARG A 75 7.91 -13.15 13.40
CA ARG A 75 8.65 -13.84 14.46
C ARG A 75 8.06 -13.58 15.85
N LEU A 76 7.56 -12.37 16.08
CA LEU A 76 7.00 -11.95 17.37
C LEU A 76 5.57 -12.45 17.59
N GLN A 77 4.83 -12.77 16.51
CA GLN A 77 3.47 -13.30 16.64
C GLN A 77 3.46 -14.75 17.13
N LYS A 78 2.61 -15.00 18.13
CA LYS A 78 2.19 -16.35 18.54
C LYS A 78 0.84 -16.66 17.87
N GLU A 79 0.56 -17.95 17.64
CA GLU A 79 -0.77 -18.40 17.22
C GLU A 79 -1.84 -17.82 18.18
N PRO A 80 -2.98 -17.30 17.69
CA PRO A 80 -3.66 -17.61 16.42
C PRO A 80 -3.46 -16.59 15.27
N ILE A 81 -2.49 -15.67 15.36
CA ILE A 81 -2.33 -14.57 14.38
C ILE A 81 -1.73 -15.08 13.05
N LYS A 82 -2.43 -14.89 11.93
CA LYS A 82 -1.97 -15.36 10.60
C LYS A 82 -0.72 -14.61 10.14
N LYS A 83 0.37 -15.33 9.90
CA LYS A 83 1.62 -14.78 9.32
C LYS A 83 1.37 -14.10 7.98
N LEU A 84 2.05 -12.98 7.75
CA LEU A 84 1.99 -12.24 6.49
C LEU A 84 3.05 -12.76 5.52
N LYS A 85 2.72 -12.75 4.22
CA LYS A 85 3.72 -12.87 3.16
C LYS A 85 4.48 -11.55 3.04
N TYR A 86 5.75 -11.62 2.63
CA TYR A 86 6.54 -10.44 2.28
C TYR A 86 5.93 -9.69 1.09
N ILE A 87 6.48 -8.51 0.78
CA ILE A 87 6.06 -7.73 -0.39
C ILE A 87 6.21 -8.61 -1.65
N GLU A 88 5.11 -8.77 -2.38
CA GLU A 88 5.00 -9.66 -3.54
C GLU A 88 5.67 -9.05 -4.77
N GLY A 89 5.49 -7.76 -4.98
CA GLY A 89 6.02 -7.04 -6.13
C GLY A 89 6.10 -5.54 -5.89
N ALA A 90 6.92 -4.86 -6.70
CA ALA A 90 6.99 -3.41 -6.67
C ALA A 90 7.12 -2.82 -8.07
N ALA A 91 6.71 -1.56 -8.20
CA ALA A 91 6.88 -0.75 -9.40
C ALA A 91 7.56 0.58 -9.03
N ALA A 92 8.61 0.91 -9.77
CA ALA A 92 9.42 2.10 -9.55
C ALA A 92 9.82 2.76 -10.87
N SER A 93 10.25 4.02 -10.83
CA SER A 93 10.77 4.73 -11.98
C SER A 93 12.12 4.14 -12.41
N SER A 94 12.33 3.99 -13.72
CA SER A 94 13.59 3.43 -14.23
C SER A 94 14.78 4.31 -13.86
N LYS A 95 15.98 3.71 -13.74
CA LYS A 95 17.19 4.35 -13.19
C LYS A 95 17.55 5.71 -13.80
N ASP A 96 17.16 5.95 -15.04
CA ASP A 96 17.60 7.12 -15.81
C ASP A 96 16.66 8.33 -15.74
N GLU A 97 15.58 8.30 -14.93
CA GLU A 97 14.42 9.16 -15.20
C GLU A 97 14.05 10.26 -14.20
N PHE A 98 14.68 10.35 -13.02
CA PHE A 98 14.32 11.41 -12.04
C PHE A 98 15.52 12.10 -11.39
N VAL A 99 16.71 12.06 -12.00
CA VAL A 99 17.83 12.91 -11.56
C VAL A 99 17.69 14.28 -12.24
N THR A 100 16.72 15.08 -11.80
CA THR A 100 16.74 16.54 -11.99
C THR A 100 17.14 17.22 -10.68
N GLY A 101 18.24 16.75 -10.09
CA GLY A 101 18.97 17.40 -9.01
C GLY A 101 20.42 17.62 -9.45
N PRO A 102 21.14 18.58 -8.85
CA PRO A 102 22.52 18.87 -9.25
C PRO A 102 23.35 17.59 -9.17
N GLN A 103 24.08 17.32 -10.25
CA GLN A 103 24.95 16.17 -10.42
C GLN A 103 25.87 16.03 -9.20
N GLN A 104 25.50 15.19 -8.23
CA GLN A 104 26.44 14.68 -7.25
C GLN A 104 27.18 13.52 -7.91
N ASP A 105 28.40 13.86 -8.33
CA ASP A 105 29.58 13.02 -8.50
C ASP A 105 29.38 11.60 -9.09
N PHE A 106 29.74 11.51 -10.37
CA PHE A 106 29.92 10.31 -11.18
C PHE A 106 30.96 9.29 -10.64
N THR A 107 31.45 9.43 -9.41
CA THR A 107 32.42 8.51 -8.79
C THR A 107 31.77 7.37 -8.00
N PHE A 108 30.44 7.32 -7.88
CA PHE A 108 29.72 6.26 -7.11
C PHE A 108 29.47 4.95 -7.89
N ASN A 109 30.14 4.73 -9.02
CA ASN A 109 29.88 3.60 -9.92
C ASN A 109 30.84 2.41 -9.71
N ARG A 110 31.08 2.00 -8.46
CA ARG A 110 31.90 0.79 -8.17
C ARG A 110 31.16 -0.39 -7.55
N PHE A 111 29.90 -0.23 -7.18
CA PHE A 111 29.04 -1.36 -6.81
C PHE A 111 27.66 -1.16 -7.44
N VAL A 112 27.41 -1.80 -8.57
CA VAL A 112 26.05 -1.95 -9.10
C VAL A 112 25.31 -2.80 -8.06
N LYS A 113 24.56 -2.15 -7.15
CA LYS A 113 23.70 -2.86 -6.19
C LYS A 113 22.77 -3.76 -7.02
N LYS A 114 22.76 -5.05 -6.71
CA LYS A 114 21.89 -6.02 -7.38
C LYS A 114 20.45 -5.57 -7.16
N MET A 115 19.76 -5.25 -8.25
CA MET A 115 18.36 -4.84 -8.20
C MET A 115 17.52 -5.99 -7.67
N ASP A 116 16.55 -5.67 -6.80
CA ASP A 116 15.58 -6.66 -6.34
C ASP A 116 14.71 -7.12 -7.53
N SER A 117 14.64 -8.43 -7.76
CA SER A 117 13.92 -9.02 -8.89
C SER A 117 12.40 -8.80 -8.85
N ARG A 118 11.86 -8.35 -7.71
CA ARG A 118 10.45 -7.99 -7.56
C ARG A 118 10.11 -6.62 -8.14
N ILE A 119 11.11 -5.78 -8.41
CA ILE A 119 10.92 -4.42 -8.90
C ILE A 119 10.84 -4.42 -10.42
N VAL A 120 9.76 -3.87 -10.95
CA VAL A 120 9.61 -3.60 -12.39
C VAL A 120 9.55 -2.09 -12.64
N ALA A 121 9.89 -1.68 -13.87
CA ALA A 121 9.77 -0.29 -14.26
C ALA A 121 8.30 0.11 -14.43
N LEU A 122 7.94 1.32 -13.96
CA LEU A 122 6.67 1.94 -14.28
C LEU A 122 6.58 2.19 -15.79
N LYS A 123 5.46 1.79 -16.40
CA LYS A 123 5.24 1.98 -17.83
C LYS A 123 5.10 3.47 -18.16
N ARG A 124 5.75 3.92 -19.23
CA ARG A 124 5.60 5.29 -19.74
C ARG A 124 4.37 5.42 -20.65
N PRO A 125 3.67 6.57 -20.63
CA PRO A 125 2.67 6.87 -21.63
C PRO A 125 3.34 6.99 -23.01
N SER A 126 2.61 6.62 -24.07
CA SER A 126 3.06 6.85 -25.45
C SER A 126 3.05 8.32 -25.83
N ASN A 127 2.22 9.13 -25.16
CA ASN A 127 2.20 10.57 -25.30
C ASN A 127 3.27 11.18 -24.38
N PRO A 128 4.32 11.83 -24.91
CA PRO A 128 5.34 12.49 -24.09
C PRO A 128 4.80 13.70 -23.32
N ASP A 129 3.69 14.31 -23.77
CA ASP A 129 3.06 15.48 -23.15
C ASP A 129 2.00 15.10 -22.09
N ASP A 130 1.98 13.84 -21.65
CA ASP A 130 1.09 13.41 -20.57
C ASP A 130 1.40 14.21 -19.30
N LYS A 131 0.38 14.86 -18.74
CA LYS A 131 0.52 15.69 -17.54
C LYS A 131 0.70 14.87 -16.25
N ASN A 132 0.49 13.55 -16.30
CA ASN A 132 0.61 12.64 -15.17
C ASN A 132 1.22 11.28 -15.57
N PRO A 133 2.48 11.25 -16.05
CA PRO A 133 3.13 10.04 -16.53
C PRO A 133 3.31 9.00 -15.42
N ALA A 134 3.57 9.44 -14.19
CA ALA A 134 3.62 8.58 -13.01
C ALA A 134 2.27 7.88 -12.78
N GLY A 135 1.15 8.62 -12.88
CA GLY A 135 -0.18 8.05 -12.72
C GLY A 135 -0.55 7.05 -13.80
N PHE A 136 -0.14 7.29 -15.05
CA PHE A 136 -0.26 6.28 -16.12
C PHE A 136 0.50 4.99 -15.75
N GLY A 137 1.76 5.13 -15.30
CA GLY A 137 2.59 4.00 -14.89
C GLY A 137 1.98 3.18 -13.75
N LYS A 138 1.51 3.86 -12.69
CA LYS A 138 0.86 3.21 -11.54
C LYS A 138 -0.38 2.43 -11.98
N LEU A 139 -1.25 3.07 -12.78
CA LEU A 139 -2.46 2.44 -13.28
C LEU A 139 -2.17 1.19 -14.11
N ASN A 140 -1.19 1.24 -15.00
CA ASN A 140 -0.81 0.10 -15.84
C ASN A 140 -0.33 -1.08 -14.98
N TYR A 141 0.50 -0.81 -13.97
CA TYR A 141 0.96 -1.85 -13.05
C TYR A 141 -0.20 -2.48 -12.29
N VAL A 142 -1.07 -1.66 -11.69
CA VAL A 142 -2.24 -2.13 -10.92
C VAL A 142 -3.18 -2.96 -11.79
N LYS A 143 -3.51 -2.48 -13.00
CA LYS A 143 -4.36 -3.21 -13.96
C LYS A 143 -3.76 -4.55 -14.35
N GLY A 144 -2.47 -4.56 -14.72
CA GLY A 144 -1.78 -5.76 -15.16
C GLY A 144 -1.72 -6.83 -14.08
N TRP A 145 -1.29 -6.45 -12.87
CA TRP A 145 -1.23 -7.37 -11.73
C TRP A 145 -2.60 -7.85 -11.28
N THR A 146 -3.61 -6.97 -11.24
CA THR A 146 -4.96 -7.38 -10.88
C THR A 146 -5.50 -8.42 -11.85
N SER A 147 -5.35 -8.19 -13.16
CA SER A 147 -5.87 -9.11 -14.19
C SER A 147 -5.19 -10.48 -14.11
N MET A 148 -3.85 -10.49 -14.06
CA MET A 148 -3.08 -11.73 -13.91
C MET A 148 -3.41 -12.46 -12.61
N ALA A 149 -3.63 -11.74 -11.51
CA ALA A 149 -3.98 -12.36 -10.23
C ALA A 149 -5.39 -12.97 -10.27
N GLN A 150 -6.35 -12.34 -10.95
CA GLN A 150 -7.71 -12.87 -11.12
C GLN A 150 -7.75 -14.14 -11.98
N GLU A 151 -6.80 -14.33 -12.89
CA GLU A 151 -6.66 -15.57 -13.66
C GLU A 151 -6.12 -16.74 -12.82
N ARG A 152 -5.35 -16.45 -11.76
CA ARG A 152 -4.59 -17.44 -10.98
C ARG A 152 -5.18 -17.73 -9.60
N TYR A 153 -5.92 -16.78 -9.04
CA TYR A 153 -6.35 -16.77 -7.65
C TYR A 153 -7.82 -16.36 -7.51
N ASP A 154 -8.41 -16.76 -6.39
CA ASP A 154 -9.74 -16.30 -6.00
C ASP A 154 -9.58 -14.95 -5.27
N VAL A 155 -9.54 -13.87 -6.04
CA VAL A 155 -9.34 -12.50 -5.53
C VAL A 155 -10.61 -12.04 -4.82
N LYS A 156 -10.55 -11.99 -3.49
CA LYS A 156 -11.69 -11.62 -2.63
C LYS A 156 -11.87 -10.12 -2.46
N MET A 157 -10.76 -9.39 -2.48
CA MET A 157 -10.72 -7.96 -2.20
C MET A 157 -9.52 -7.34 -2.89
N ILE A 158 -9.68 -6.08 -3.33
CA ILE A 158 -8.61 -5.27 -3.90
C ILE A 158 -8.58 -3.96 -3.12
N ILE A 159 -7.45 -3.63 -2.51
CA ILE A 159 -7.24 -2.40 -1.74
C ILE A 159 -6.19 -1.56 -2.44
N TYR A 160 -6.46 -0.26 -2.62
CA TYR A 160 -5.46 0.72 -3.03
C TYR A 160 -5.28 1.79 -1.96
N CYS A 161 -4.07 1.89 -1.44
CA CYS A 161 -3.65 2.93 -0.51
C CYS A 161 -2.89 4.02 -1.28
N GLY A 162 -3.40 5.25 -1.29
CA GLY A 162 -2.78 6.36 -2.01
C GLY A 162 -3.22 7.71 -1.45
N ASN A 163 -2.51 8.76 -1.84
CA ASN A 163 -2.70 10.12 -1.31
C ASN A 163 -2.66 11.21 -2.39
N GLY A 164 -2.09 10.93 -3.57
CA GLY A 164 -1.69 11.95 -4.55
C GLY A 164 -2.47 11.94 -5.87
N MET A 165 -2.14 12.92 -6.72
CA MET A 165 -2.69 13.03 -8.08
C MET A 165 -2.31 11.85 -8.98
N ASN A 166 -1.12 11.29 -8.78
CA ASN A 166 -0.61 10.12 -9.49
C ASN A 166 -1.34 8.82 -9.09
N ASP A 167 -2.21 8.84 -8.07
CA ASP A 167 -2.97 7.66 -7.65
C ASP A 167 -4.40 7.63 -8.18
N LEU A 168 -4.97 8.78 -8.55
CA LEU A 168 -6.41 8.92 -8.80
C LEU A 168 -6.96 7.90 -9.80
N ALA A 169 -6.23 7.65 -10.89
CA ALA A 169 -6.67 6.71 -11.90
C ALA A 169 -6.63 5.25 -11.41
N SER A 170 -5.65 4.89 -10.58
CA SER A 170 -5.57 3.58 -9.92
C SER A 170 -6.68 3.42 -8.88
N MET A 171 -6.98 4.47 -8.12
CA MET A 171 -8.10 4.51 -7.17
C MET A 171 -9.44 4.31 -7.87
N ASP A 172 -9.69 5.03 -8.97
CA ASP A 172 -10.90 4.89 -9.78
C ASP A 172 -11.05 3.47 -10.33
N TYR A 173 -9.95 2.90 -10.82
CA TYR A 173 -9.94 1.52 -11.28
C TYR A 173 -10.29 0.53 -10.16
N VAL A 174 -9.71 0.67 -8.97
CA VAL A 174 -9.99 -0.24 -7.84
C VAL A 174 -11.42 -0.09 -7.36
N ASN A 175 -11.94 1.14 -7.21
CA ASN A 175 -13.34 1.38 -6.85
C ASN A 175 -14.33 0.79 -7.85
N SER A 176 -13.96 0.69 -9.13
CA SER A 176 -14.81 0.07 -10.15
C SER A 176 -14.85 -1.46 -10.06
N LYS A 177 -14.06 -2.09 -9.18
CA LYS A 177 -14.02 -3.55 -9.02
C LYS A 177 -14.90 -4.02 -7.87
N LYS A 178 -15.49 -5.21 -8.04
CA LYS A 178 -16.18 -5.91 -6.95
C LYS A 178 -15.20 -6.18 -5.82
N GLY A 179 -15.54 -5.74 -4.61
CA GLY A 179 -14.65 -5.85 -3.45
C GLY A 179 -13.45 -4.88 -3.49
N GLY A 180 -13.56 -3.81 -4.28
CA GLY A 180 -12.59 -2.73 -4.32
C GLY A 180 -12.73 -1.76 -3.16
N PHE A 181 -11.61 -1.37 -2.55
CA PHE A 181 -11.53 -0.36 -1.51
C PHE A 181 -10.36 0.57 -1.78
N VAL A 182 -10.59 1.86 -1.62
CA VAL A 182 -9.53 2.88 -1.61
C VAL A 182 -9.37 3.38 -0.19
N VAL A 183 -8.13 3.54 0.28
CA VAL A 183 -7.80 4.02 1.62
C VAL A 183 -6.83 5.19 1.50
N CYS A 184 -7.11 6.26 2.23
CA CYS A 184 -6.34 7.50 2.19
C CYS A 184 -5.97 7.94 3.61
N PRO A 185 -4.73 8.37 3.88
CA PRO A 185 -4.41 9.09 5.11
C PRO A 185 -4.91 10.54 5.06
N ASP A 186 -4.91 11.24 6.20
CA ASP A 186 -5.42 12.61 6.29
C ASP A 186 -4.58 13.64 5.50
N ASN A 187 -3.29 13.40 5.28
CA ASN A 187 -2.48 14.27 4.42
C ASN A 187 -2.75 14.10 2.91
N SER A 188 -3.74 13.29 2.53
CA SER A 188 -4.13 13.12 1.13
C SER A 188 -4.72 14.38 0.51
N ARG A 189 -4.51 14.56 -0.79
CA ARG A 189 -5.14 15.63 -1.56
C ARG A 189 -6.66 15.52 -1.54
N HIS A 190 -7.34 16.65 -1.71
CA HIS A 190 -8.81 16.71 -1.69
C HIS A 190 -9.43 15.76 -2.72
N GLU A 191 -8.87 15.70 -3.92
CA GLU A 191 -9.32 14.84 -5.01
C GLU A 191 -9.15 13.35 -4.69
N ALA A 192 -8.10 12.98 -3.95
CA ALA A 192 -7.86 11.62 -3.50
C ALA A 192 -8.84 11.23 -2.38
N LYS A 193 -9.03 12.11 -1.38
CA LYS A 193 -10.04 11.93 -0.32
C LYS A 193 -11.44 11.74 -0.90
N ALA A 194 -11.79 12.48 -1.96
CA ALA A 194 -13.09 12.36 -2.62
C ALA A 194 -13.34 10.97 -3.27
N LYS A 195 -12.32 10.13 -3.45
CA LYS A 195 -12.46 8.77 -3.99
C LYS A 195 -12.93 7.75 -2.96
N THR A 196 -12.96 8.08 -1.66
CA THR A 196 -13.27 7.10 -0.63
C THR A 196 -13.92 7.69 0.62
N LYS A 197 -14.64 6.85 1.37
CA LYS A 197 -15.07 7.16 2.74
C LYS A 197 -14.06 6.66 3.80
N LEU A 198 -13.05 5.90 3.39
CA LEU A 198 -12.02 5.34 4.26
C LEU A 198 -10.81 6.28 4.32
N VAL A 199 -11.05 7.50 4.79
CA VAL A 199 -10.01 8.48 5.07
C VAL A 199 -9.65 8.40 6.56
N GLY A 200 -8.39 8.12 6.87
CA GLY A 200 -7.88 8.13 8.23
C GLY A 200 -7.91 9.54 8.82
N ARG A 201 -8.03 9.64 10.16
CA ARG A 201 -7.94 10.92 10.88
C ARG A 201 -6.50 11.36 11.11
N LYS A 202 -5.55 10.44 10.92
CA LYS A 202 -4.10 10.65 11.05
C LYS A 202 -3.44 10.67 9.67
N THR A 203 -2.22 11.19 9.60
CA THR A 203 -1.42 11.23 8.37
C THR A 203 -0.67 9.91 8.16
N ASP A 204 -0.17 9.72 6.93
CA ASP A 204 0.77 8.66 6.55
C ASP A 204 0.31 7.27 7.03
N LEU A 205 1.23 6.48 7.58
CA LEU A 205 1.02 5.07 7.89
C LEU A 205 -0.03 4.86 8.98
N GLN A 206 -0.13 5.82 9.91
CA GLN A 206 -1.16 5.80 10.94
C GLN A 206 -2.55 5.98 10.31
N GLY A 207 -2.69 6.91 9.38
CA GLY A 207 -3.92 7.12 8.62
C GLY A 207 -4.33 5.89 7.81
N LEU A 208 -3.38 5.26 7.12
CA LEU A 208 -3.63 3.99 6.42
C LEU A 208 -4.07 2.90 7.38
N THR A 209 -3.42 2.78 8.53
CA THR A 209 -3.74 1.78 9.56
C THR A 209 -5.18 1.93 10.05
N GLU A 210 -5.64 3.17 10.30
CA GLU A 210 -7.03 3.45 10.65
C GLU A 210 -8.00 3.04 9.53
N GLY A 211 -7.67 3.35 8.28
CA GLY A 211 -8.50 2.97 7.14
C GLY A 211 -8.64 1.46 6.97
N ILE A 212 -7.54 0.69 7.11
CA ILE A 212 -7.59 -0.78 7.11
C ILE A 212 -8.35 -1.32 8.32
N ALA A 213 -8.16 -0.74 9.51
CA ALA A 213 -8.91 -1.13 10.70
C ALA A 213 -10.42 -0.92 10.51
N ASN A 214 -10.84 0.14 9.81
CA ASN A 214 -12.23 0.38 9.47
C ASN A 214 -12.77 -0.68 8.48
N ILE A 215 -11.97 -1.13 7.51
CA ILE A 215 -12.33 -2.29 6.66
C ILE A 215 -12.54 -3.53 7.53
N ASN A 216 -11.63 -3.82 8.46
CA ASN A 216 -11.76 -4.96 9.38
C ASN A 216 -13.07 -4.88 10.19
N LYS A 217 -13.39 -3.71 10.76
CA LYS A 217 -14.66 -3.50 11.48
C LYS A 217 -15.89 -3.76 10.60
N LEU A 218 -15.88 -3.28 9.35
CA LEU A 218 -16.98 -3.52 8.40
C LEU A 218 -17.15 -5.01 8.08
N LEU A 219 -16.05 -5.76 7.98
CA LEU A 219 -16.08 -7.20 7.75
C LEU A 219 -16.57 -7.96 8.99
N GLU A 220 -16.12 -7.59 10.19
CA GLU A 220 -16.57 -8.18 11.45
C GLU A 220 -18.07 -8.03 11.65
N LYS A 221 -18.63 -6.84 11.39
CA LYS A 221 -20.08 -6.59 11.44
C LYS A 221 -20.86 -7.47 10.45
N ARG A 222 -20.30 -7.72 9.26
CA ARG A 222 -20.93 -8.60 8.26
C ARG A 222 -20.89 -10.07 8.66
N LEU A 223 -19.81 -10.50 9.32
CA LEU A 223 -19.67 -11.89 9.79
C LEU A 223 -20.48 -12.16 11.06
N ASN A 224 -20.66 -11.15 11.92
CA ASN A 224 -21.37 -11.24 13.19
C ASN A 224 -22.37 -10.08 13.36
N PRO A 225 -23.49 -10.07 12.62
CA PRO A 225 -24.43 -8.94 12.61
C PRO A 225 -25.15 -8.68 13.95
N ASN A 226 -25.14 -9.65 14.87
CA ASN A 226 -25.80 -9.56 16.18
C ASN A 226 -24.85 -9.16 17.32
N LYS A 227 -23.59 -8.82 17.03
CA LYS A 227 -22.66 -8.38 18.05
C LYS A 227 -22.85 -6.86 18.26
N GLU A 228 -23.53 -6.49 19.33
CA GLU A 228 -23.71 -5.09 19.74
C GLU A 228 -22.34 -4.41 19.86
N GLU A 229 -22.24 -3.17 19.37
CA GLU A 229 -21.03 -2.36 19.59
C GLU A 229 -20.89 -2.13 21.10
N PRO A 230 -19.70 -2.29 21.69
CA PRO A 230 -19.49 -1.76 23.03
C PRO A 230 -19.72 -0.26 22.94
N GLU A 231 -20.66 0.25 23.76
CA GLU A 231 -20.90 1.68 23.90
C GLU A 231 -19.55 2.35 24.21
N ASP A 232 -19.11 3.24 23.32
CA ASP A 232 -18.05 4.20 23.63
C ASP A 232 -18.60 5.06 24.77
N ASN A 233 -18.30 4.67 26.01
CA ASN A 233 -18.47 5.52 27.18
C ASN A 233 -17.46 6.66 27.06
N ASP A 234 -17.78 7.65 26.24
CA ASP A 234 -17.33 9.02 26.42
C ASP A 234 -17.96 9.52 27.74
N GLN A 235 -17.38 9.09 28.86
CA GLN A 235 -17.48 9.86 30.08
C GLN A 235 -16.63 11.12 29.87
N GLN A 236 -17.28 12.14 29.32
CA GLN A 236 -17.05 13.52 29.75
C GLN A 236 -17.25 13.57 31.27
N SER A 237 -16.17 13.36 32.01
CA SER A 237 -16.06 13.87 33.36
C SER A 237 -15.72 15.36 33.28
N LEU A 238 -16.71 16.14 33.71
CA LEU A 238 -16.73 17.57 34.02
C LEU A 238 -15.48 18.09 34.74
#